data_AF-A0A9D1DLA7-F1
#
_entry.id   AF-A0A9D1DLA7-F1
#
_cell.length_a   1.000
_cell.length_b   1.000
_cell.length_c   1.000
_cell.angle_alpha   90.00
_cell.angle_beta   90.00
_cell.angle_gamma   90.00
#
_symmetry.space_group_name_H-M   'P 1'
#
loop_
_entity.id
_entity.type
_entity.pdbx_description
1 polymer ?
#
loop_
_entity_poly.entity_id
_entity_poly.type
_entity_poly.pdbx_seq_one_letter_code
_entity_poly.pdbx_strand_id
1 'polypeptide(L)' 'MPDFERLYHILFNAMTDALRKLEAGEPLEAARLLMEAQRRTEELYIEA' A
#
# COMPACT_ATOMS: atom_id res chain seq x y z
N MET A 1 -7.37 17.17 -9.06
CA MET A 1 -6.58 16.23 -9.87
C MET A 1 -5.73 15.43 -8.90
N PRO A 2 -5.84 14.10 -8.90
CA PRO A 2 -5.16 13.25 -7.93
C PRO A 2 -3.66 13.51 -7.90
N ASP A 3 -3.12 13.56 -6.68
CA ASP A 3 -1.67 13.61 -6.43
C ASP A 3 -1.09 12.20 -6.68
N PHE A 4 -0.84 11.89 -7.95
CA PHE A 4 -0.37 10.58 -8.38
C PHE A 4 1.00 10.21 -7.80
N GLU A 5 1.86 11.19 -7.54
CA GLU A 5 3.16 10.97 -6.88
C GLU A 5 2.95 10.45 -5.45
N ARG A 6 2.05 11.08 -4.70
CA ARG A 6 1.67 10.62 -3.36
C ARG A 6 1.04 9.24 -3.38
N LEU A 7 0.13 8.95 -4.32
CA LEU A 7 -0.49 7.62 -4.45
C LEU A 7 0.58 6.54 -4.75
N TYR A 8 1.50 6.84 -5.66
CA TYR A 8 2.61 5.94 -5.99
C TYR A 8 3.48 5.63 -4.77
N HIS A 9 3.88 6.64 -4.00
CA HIS A 9 4.70 6.43 -2.81
C HIS A 9 4.00 5.57 -1.75
N ILE A 10 2.69 5.75 -1.54
CA ILE A 10 1.93 4.92 -0.59
C ILE A 10 1.99 3.45 -1.00
N LEU A 11 1.68 3.15 -2.26
CA LEU A 11 1.68 1.77 -2.76
C LEU A 11 3.08 1.17 -2.79
N PHE A 12 4.08 1.92 -3.24
CA PHE A 12 5.46 1.44 -3.35
C PHE A 12 6.06 1.09 -1.98
N ASN A 13 5.83 1.93 -0.97
CA ASN A 13 6.29 1.66 0.39
C ASN A 13 5.59 0.43 0.97
N ALA A 14 4.27 0.31 0.79
CA ALA A 14 3.52 -0.84 1.26
C ALA A 14 3.96 -2.16 0.60
N MET A 15 4.26 -2.15 -0.71
CA MET A 15 4.84 -3.31 -1.39
C MET A 15 6.21 -3.67 -0.82
N THR A 16 7.07 -2.68 -0.58
CA THR A 16 8.39 -2.90 0.03
C THR A 16 8.28 -3.55 1.41
N ASP A 17 7.36 -3.07 2.25
CA ASP A 17 7.15 -3.61 3.58
C ASP A 17 6.48 -5.00 3.55
N ALA A 18 5.52 -5.21 2.64
CA ALA A 18 4.91 -6.51 2.43
C ALA A 18 5.92 -7.56 1.98
N LEU A 19 6.87 -7.22 1.11
CA LEU A 19 7.95 -8.12 0.70
C LEU A 19 8.82 -8.53 1.90
N ARG A 20 9.19 -7.59 2.77
CA ARG A 20 9.92 -7.89 4.02
C ARG A 20 9.13 -8.82 4.94
N LYS A 21 7.80 -8.63 5.03
CA LYS A 21 6.91 -9.52 5.80
C LYS A 21 6.84 -10.92 5.21
N LEU A 22 6.82 -11.04 3.89
CA LEU A 22 6.89 -12.35 3.23
C LEU A 22 8.23 -13.06 3.52
N GLU A 23 9.36 -12.34 3.44
CA GLU A 23 10.69 -12.88 3.78
C GLU A 23 10.77 -13.33 5.25
N ALA A 24 10.08 -12.63 6.15
CA ALA A 24 9.99 -12.98 7.57
C ALA A 24 9.02 -14.14 7.88
N GLY A 25 8.31 -14.69 6.88
CA GLY A 25 7.32 -15.74 7.10
C GLY A 25 5.99 -15.22 7.67
N GLU A 26 5.66 -13.94 7.46
CA GLU A 26 4.46 -13.26 7.95
C GLU A 26 3.49 -12.90 6.79
N PRO A 27 2.94 -13.86 6.01
CA PRO A 27 2.15 -13.58 4.81
C PRO A 27 0.81 -12.91 5.08
N LEU A 28 0.20 -13.16 6.24
CA LEU A 28 -1.05 -12.49 6.64
C LEU A 28 -0.83 -11.00 6.88
N GLU A 29 0.30 -10.64 7.47
CA GLU A 29 0.66 -9.25 7.73
C GLU A 29 1.03 -8.53 6.42
N ALA A 30 1.72 -9.21 5.51
CA ALA A 30 1.96 -8.70 4.16
C ALA A 30 0.64 -8.38 3.42
N ALA A 31 -0.33 -9.30 3.46
CA ALA A 31 -1.64 -9.09 2.85
C ALA A 31 -2.39 -7.92 3.49
N ARG A 32 -2.30 -7.77 4.83
CA ARG A 32 -2.91 -6.66 5.57
C ARG A 32 -2.36 -5.32 5.11
N LEU A 33 -1.04 -5.18 5.00
CA LEU A 33 -0.36 -3.96 4.55
C LEU A 33 -0.78 -3.56 3.13
N LEU A 34 -0.84 -4.53 2.22
CA LEU A 34 -1.26 -4.28 0.84
C LEU A 34 -2.72 -3.82 0.76
N MET A 35 -3.63 -4.49 1.46
CA MET A 35 -5.05 -4.11 1.50
C MET A 35 -5.26 -2.72 2.09
N GLU A 36 -4.53 -2.37 3.15
CA GLU A 36 -4.62 -1.06 3.78
C GLU A 36 -4.13 0.05 2.84
N ALA A 37 -2.99 -0.17 2.18
CA ALA A 37 -2.45 0.78 1.22
C ALA A 37 -3.38 0.98 0.02
N GLN A 38 -3.93 -0.11 -0.52
CA GLN A 38 -4.89 -0.05 -1.63
C GLN A 38 -6.11 0.80 -1.24
N ARG A 39 -6.78 0.47 -0.12
CA ARG A 39 -7.96 1.23 0.35
C ARG A 39 -7.66 2.71 0.54
N ARG A 40 -6.53 3.03 1.17
CA ARG A 40 -6.10 4.42 1.38
C ARG A 40 -5.89 5.16 0.05
N THR A 41 -5.29 4.51 -0.94
CA THR A 41 -5.13 5.14 -2.26
C THR A 41 -6.44 5.28 -3.04
N GLU A 42 -7.38 4.33 -2.88
CA GLU A 42 -8.72 4.43 -3.46
C GLU A 42 -9.49 5.63 -2.86
N GLU A 43 -9.47 5.78 -1.53
CA GLU A 43 -10.06 6.92 -0.83
C GLU A 43 -9.49 8.26 -1.33
N LEU A 44 -8.15 8.38 -1.34
CA LEU A 44 -7.48 9.60 -1.81
C LEU A 44 -7.74 9.91 -3.29
N TYR A 45 -7.94 8.90 -4.13
CA TYR A 45 -8.25 9.09 -5.55
C TYR A 45 -9.69 9.58 -5.76
N ILE A 46 -10.66 9.05 -4.99
CA ILE A 46 -12.07 9.45 -5.06
C ILE A 46 -12.29 10.87 -4.54
N GLU A 47 -11.52 11.30 -3.55
CA GLU A 47 -11.62 12.63 -2.93
C GLU A 47 -10.93 13.77 -3.73
N ALA A 48 -10.20 13.47 -4.81
CA ALA A 48 -9.30 14.41 -5.52
C ALA A 48 -9.79 14.93 -6.88
#